data_AF-A0A962DBD1-F1
#
_entry.id   AF-A0A962DBD1-F1
#
_cell.length_a   1.000
_cell.length_b   1.000
_cell.length_c   1.000
_cell.angle_alpha   90.00
_cell.angle_beta   90.00
_cell.angle_gamma   90.00
#
_symmetry.space_group_name_H-M   'P 1'
#
loop_
_entity.id
_entity.type
_entity.pdbx_description
1 polymer ?
#
loop_
_entity_poly.entity_id
_entity_poly.type
_entity_poly.pdbx_seq_one_letter_code
_entity_poly.pdbx_strand_id
1 'polypeptide(L)'
;MSVSIFGTLAFALIFISDAFAQSDNKPVRINARAIDVQTLVSGNFEIKLWGVQTLQSDQPVFNLRALKALEGVIDGHPVECSIMKRSEKMVTAQCVNDVEEDLSLFLLSEGYVYADRQAVYGTVFEKAYINAEARAQADNKGLWALTGENGQGGTGGNDSRTVLLGGSVLVGILIVVLVGVTIFILKGFRTVVEVQNQSMDLAGKERVLREKEKIVIVSMINAEVKTNKTKIEAYLVMYEELLKDLKDKTHEPKYKKSGDIIQRQPALSRTVFDGNTSKLDLLGQQVASDIIHYYARIKTVPDYVELEPDAPMSEAVALVEASVDGAKKLDEISDKILDRFASMMLVQDS
;
A
#
# COMPACT_ATOMS: atom_id res chain seq x y z
N MET A 1 -47.60 40.15 38.35
CA MET A 1 -46.52 39.98 37.36
C MET A 1 -45.25 39.64 38.12
N SER A 2 -44.56 38.56 37.70
CA SER A 2 -43.17 38.19 38.06
C SER A 2 -42.96 37.71 39.52
N VAL A 3 -42.85 36.42 39.88
CA VAL A 3 -41.90 35.35 39.47
C VAL A 3 -40.44 35.82 39.65
N SER A 4 -39.51 35.18 40.36
CA SER A 4 -39.46 34.07 41.32
C SER A 4 -38.00 33.94 41.77
N ILE A 5 -37.80 33.39 42.98
CA ILE A 5 -36.72 32.47 43.36
C ILE A 5 -35.28 33.05 43.50
N PHE A 6 -34.92 33.28 44.76
CA PHE A 6 -33.56 33.16 45.28
C PHE A 6 -33.08 31.71 45.09
N GLY A 7 -32.04 31.52 44.29
CA GLY A 7 -31.37 30.24 44.08
C GLY A 7 -29.87 30.40 44.19
N THR A 8 -29.32 29.86 45.27
CA THR A 8 -27.90 29.59 45.52
C THR A 8 -27.17 29.06 44.27
N LEU A 9 -26.11 29.76 43.84
CA LEU A 9 -25.10 29.19 42.94
C LEU A 9 -23.74 29.22 43.62
N ALA A 10 -23.41 28.08 44.24
CA ALA A 10 -22.06 27.74 44.61
C ALA A 10 -21.23 27.58 43.33
N PHE A 11 -20.12 28.31 43.28
CA PHE A 11 -19.07 28.15 42.27
C PHE A 11 -18.42 26.78 42.47
N ALA A 12 -18.94 25.75 41.80
CA ALA A 12 -18.26 24.48 41.62
C ALA A 12 -17.28 24.63 40.45
N LEU A 13 -16.00 24.77 40.79
CA LEU A 13 -14.87 24.48 39.91
C LEU A 13 -15.02 23.05 39.38
N ILE A 14 -15.51 22.91 38.16
CA ILE A 14 -15.36 21.67 37.40
C ILE A 14 -13.89 21.63 36.99
N PHE A 15 -13.08 21.00 37.84
CA PHE A 15 -11.87 20.34 37.38
C PHE A 15 -12.31 19.30 36.35
N ILE A 16 -11.97 19.52 35.09
CA ILE A 16 -11.94 18.47 34.09
C ILE A 16 -10.78 17.57 34.49
N SER A 17 -11.06 16.66 35.42
CA SER A 17 -10.26 15.46 35.60
C SER A 17 -10.57 14.57 34.42
N ASP A 18 -9.81 14.73 33.34
CA ASP A 18 -9.62 13.65 32.38
C ASP A 18 -8.93 12.52 33.15
N ALA A 19 -9.74 11.60 33.67
CA ALA A 19 -9.29 10.30 34.09
C ALA A 19 -8.72 9.63 32.83
N PHE A 20 -7.39 9.72 32.68
CA PHE A 20 -6.64 8.94 31.70
C PHE A 20 -6.95 7.47 31.96
N ALA A 21 -7.67 6.87 31.03
CA ALA A 21 -7.92 5.45 30.99
C ALA A 21 -6.58 4.72 30.82
N GLN A 22 -5.98 4.33 31.93
CA GLN A 22 -4.89 3.36 31.96
C GLN A 22 -5.51 2.03 31.51
N SER A 23 -5.30 1.69 30.24
CA SER A 23 -5.71 0.41 29.67
C SER A 23 -5.14 -0.71 30.53
N ASP A 24 -6.03 -1.52 31.10
CA ASP A 24 -5.75 -2.65 31.99
C ASP A 24 -5.12 -3.82 31.19
N ASN A 25 -3.95 -3.56 30.58
CA ASN A 25 -3.18 -4.54 29.83
C ASN A 25 -2.24 -5.24 30.80
N LYS A 26 -2.55 -6.49 31.13
CA LYS A 26 -1.67 -7.34 31.93
C LYS A 26 -0.28 -7.43 31.27
N PRO A 27 0.80 -7.23 32.04
CA PRO A 27 2.14 -7.35 31.50
C PRO A 27 2.40 -8.77 31.01
N VAL A 28 3.11 -8.89 29.88
CA VAL A 28 3.45 -10.18 29.26
C VAL A 28 4.94 -10.41 29.36
N ARG A 29 5.33 -11.56 29.92
CA ARG A 29 6.73 -12.00 29.94
C ARG A 29 7.10 -12.68 28.64
N ILE A 30 8.16 -12.18 28.01
CA ILE A 30 8.63 -12.64 26.71
C ILE A 30 10.14 -12.78 26.68
N ASN A 31 10.64 -13.73 25.91
CA ASN A 31 12.05 -13.79 25.56
C ASN A 31 12.26 -12.91 24.34
N ALA A 32 12.89 -11.75 24.54
CA ALA A 32 13.12 -10.77 23.50
C ALA A 32 14.61 -10.55 23.27
N ARG A 33 14.98 -10.26 22.02
CA ARG A 33 16.35 -9.89 21.64
C ARG A 33 16.34 -8.50 21.03
N ALA A 34 17.28 -7.64 21.42
CA ALA A 34 17.44 -6.36 20.76
C ALA A 34 17.98 -6.54 19.33
N ILE A 35 17.33 -5.88 18.37
CA ILE A 35 17.77 -5.83 16.97
C ILE A 35 18.20 -4.42 16.53
N ASP A 36 17.74 -3.42 17.28
CA ASP A 36 18.06 -2.00 17.11
C ASP A 36 17.94 -1.31 18.48
N VAL A 37 18.42 -0.06 18.60
CA VAL A 37 18.49 0.72 19.83
C VAL A 37 17.14 0.86 20.55
N GLN A 38 16.03 0.86 19.81
CA GLN A 38 14.68 0.97 20.37
C GLN A 38 13.77 -0.22 20.02
N THR A 39 14.30 -1.26 19.37
CA THR A 39 13.47 -2.35 18.84
C THR A 39 13.96 -3.70 19.31
N LEU A 40 13.04 -4.45 19.93
CA LEU A 40 13.20 -5.83 20.33
C LEU A 40 12.44 -6.76 19.40
N VAL A 41 12.89 -8.00 19.25
CA VAL A 41 12.17 -9.05 18.53
C VAL A 41 11.90 -10.22 19.45
N SER A 42 10.65 -10.72 19.42
CA SER A 42 10.25 -11.96 20.05
C SER A 42 9.43 -12.79 19.06
N GLY A 43 10.00 -13.91 18.59
CA GLY A 43 9.40 -14.72 17.52
C GLY A 43 9.24 -13.92 16.22
N ASN A 44 7.99 -13.73 15.77
CA ASN A 44 7.65 -13.00 14.54
C ASN A 44 7.18 -11.55 14.78
N PHE A 45 7.28 -11.05 16.01
CA PHE A 45 6.82 -9.71 16.37
C PHE A 45 7.98 -8.77 16.66
N GLU A 46 7.88 -7.56 16.12
CA GLU A 46 8.75 -6.44 16.48
C GLU A 46 8.09 -5.62 17.59
N ILE A 47 8.87 -5.31 18.62
CA ILE A 47 8.45 -4.57 19.80
C ILE A 47 9.28 -3.31 19.87
N LYS A 48 8.64 -2.17 19.63
CA LYS A 48 9.26 -0.86 19.77
C LYS A 48 9.11 -0.38 21.22
N LEU A 49 10.20 0.04 21.84
CA LEU A 49 10.20 0.62 23.17
C LEU A 49 9.39 1.93 23.19
N TRP A 50 8.47 2.04 24.14
CA TRP A 50 7.58 3.18 24.29
C TRP A 50 8.29 4.36 24.97
N GLY A 51 7.87 5.59 24.63
CA GLY A 51 8.30 6.81 25.31
C GLY A 51 9.68 7.34 24.92
N VAL A 52 10.36 6.69 23.97
CA VAL A 52 11.70 7.06 23.49
C VAL A 52 11.75 7.14 21.97
N GLN A 53 12.67 7.96 21.45
CA GLN A 53 12.98 8.09 20.04
C GLN A 53 14.49 8.05 19.83
N THR A 54 14.91 7.45 18.72
CA THR A 54 16.30 7.41 18.29
C THR A 54 16.60 8.57 17.36
N LEU A 55 17.76 9.20 17.52
CA LEU A 55 18.33 10.04 16.47
C LEU A 55 18.86 9.11 15.38
N GLN A 56 18.51 9.38 14.12
CA GLN A 56 19.20 8.79 12.97
C GLN A 56 20.63 9.33 12.98
N SER A 57 21.51 8.68 13.75
CA SER A 57 22.91 9.04 13.84
C SER A 57 23.65 8.40 12.68
N ASP A 58 24.32 9.21 11.88
CA ASP A 58 25.23 8.77 10.80
C ASP A 58 26.51 8.10 11.33
N GLN A 59 26.61 7.84 12.64
CA GLN A 59 27.74 7.18 13.28
C GLN A 59 27.42 5.74 13.68
N PRO A 60 27.81 4.73 12.85
CA PRO A 60 27.56 3.32 13.13
C PRO A 60 28.08 2.84 14.48
N VAL A 61 29.19 3.40 14.95
CA VAL A 61 29.82 3.06 16.23
C VAL A 61 28.91 3.40 17.41
N PHE A 62 28.16 4.49 17.32
CA PHE A 62 27.23 4.90 18.36
C PHE A 62 26.05 3.93 18.46
N ASN A 63 25.42 3.58 17.33
CA ASN A 63 24.30 2.64 17.28
C ASN A 63 24.69 1.25 17.82
N LEU A 64 25.91 0.78 17.51
CA LEU A 64 26.42 -0.49 18.02
C LEU A 64 26.65 -0.46 19.55
N ARG A 65 27.12 0.66 20.11
CA ARG A 65 27.28 0.79 21.58
C ARG A 65 25.92 0.78 22.28
N ALA A 66 24.96 1.52 21.73
CA ALA A 66 23.60 1.57 22.26
C ALA A 66 22.91 0.19 22.21
N LEU A 67 23.04 -0.53 21.08
CA LEU A 67 22.54 -1.89 20.96
C LEU A 67 23.20 -2.84 21.97
N LYS A 68 24.53 -2.78 22.10
CA LYS A 68 25.26 -3.64 23.06
C LYS A 68 24.88 -3.34 24.51
N ALA A 69 24.63 -2.08 24.84
CA ALA A 69 24.15 -1.69 26.17
C ALA A 69 22.76 -2.27 26.44
N LEU A 70 21.83 -2.17 25.48
CA LEU A 70 20.51 -2.76 25.60
C LEU A 70 20.54 -4.30 25.69
N GLU A 71 21.35 -4.96 24.86
CA GLU A 71 21.57 -6.41 24.96
C GLU A 71 22.16 -6.81 26.32
N GLY A 72 23.07 -6.01 26.87
CA GLY A 72 23.68 -6.24 28.18
C GLY A 72 22.71 -6.07 29.36
N VAL A 73 21.70 -5.21 29.24
CA VAL A 73 20.65 -5.06 30.26
C VAL A 73 19.58 -6.15 30.19
N ILE A 74 19.33 -6.68 29.00
CA ILE A 74 18.43 -7.83 28.81
C ILE A 74 19.12 -9.13 29.25
N ASP A 75 20.41 -9.28 28.93
CA ASP A 75 21.29 -10.41 29.30
C ASP A 75 20.69 -11.81 29.05
N GLY A 76 19.84 -11.92 28.03
CA GLY A 76 19.13 -13.17 27.71
C GLY A 76 18.01 -13.57 28.68
N HIS A 77 17.70 -12.74 29.67
CA HIS A 77 16.59 -12.95 30.59
C HIS A 77 15.25 -12.52 29.95
N PRO A 78 14.12 -13.10 30.37
CA PRO A 78 12.80 -12.68 29.91
C PRO A 78 12.51 -11.24 30.34
N VAL A 79 11.96 -10.44 29.45
CA VAL A 79 11.50 -9.07 29.73
C VAL A 79 9.99 -9.05 29.90
N GLU A 80 9.51 -8.20 30.79
CA GLU A 80 8.10 -8.03 31.08
C GLU A 80 7.60 -6.76 30.38
N CYS A 81 6.73 -6.92 29.39
CA CYS A 81 6.27 -5.82 28.53
C CYS A 81 4.79 -5.51 28.71
N SER A 82 4.49 -4.24 28.99
CA SER A 82 3.16 -3.64 29.05
C SER A 82 2.82 -2.96 27.73
N ILE A 83 1.83 -3.50 27.02
CA ILE A 83 1.47 -3.06 25.66
C ILE A 83 0.73 -1.71 25.73
N MET A 84 1.28 -0.69 25.06
CA MET A 84 0.70 0.65 24.97
C MET A 84 -0.06 0.87 23.66
N LYS A 85 0.49 0.35 22.54
CA LYS A 85 -0.14 0.46 21.20
C LYS A 85 0.17 -0.78 20.38
N ARG A 86 -0.80 -1.25 19.58
CA ARG A 86 -0.63 -2.38 18.67
C ARG A 86 -0.90 -1.95 17.23
N SER A 87 0.01 -2.35 16.33
CA SER A 87 -0.13 -2.31 14.86
C SER A 87 0.02 -3.74 14.31
N GLU A 88 -0.25 -3.97 13.03
CA GLU A 88 -0.35 -5.31 12.43
C GLU A 88 0.90 -6.19 12.64
N LYS A 89 2.10 -5.60 12.59
CA LYS A 89 3.39 -6.32 12.78
C LYS A 89 4.31 -5.71 13.84
N MET A 90 3.90 -4.59 14.43
CA MET A 90 4.71 -3.84 15.38
C MET A 90 3.89 -3.50 16.62
N VAL A 91 4.44 -3.78 17.79
CA VAL A 91 3.83 -3.46 19.08
C VAL A 91 4.69 -2.39 19.74
N THR A 92 4.07 -1.35 20.27
CA THR A 92 4.76 -0.36 21.12
C THR A 92 4.46 -0.70 22.57
N ALA A 93 5.50 -0.97 23.35
CA ALA A 93 5.37 -1.42 24.73
C ALA A 93 6.42 -0.78 25.65
N GLN A 94 6.05 -0.62 26.91
CA GLN A 94 7.00 -0.37 27.98
C GLN A 94 7.51 -1.72 28.47
N CYS A 95 8.82 -1.92 28.51
CA CYS A 95 9.41 -3.20 28.91
C CYS A 95 10.36 -3.00 30.08
N VAL A 96 10.27 -3.92 31.06
CA VAL A 96 11.17 -3.98 32.22
C VAL A 96 11.95 -5.30 32.21
N ASN A 97 13.18 -5.29 32.71
CA ASN A 97 13.97 -6.50 32.91
C ASN A 97 13.58 -7.23 34.22
N ASP A 98 14.34 -8.27 34.56
CA ASP A 98 14.17 -9.09 35.76
C ASP A 98 14.50 -8.36 37.07
N VAL A 99 15.23 -7.24 36.99
CA VAL A 99 15.54 -6.35 38.12
C VAL A 99 14.56 -5.16 38.20
N GLU A 100 13.44 -5.22 37.47
CA GLU A 100 12.42 -4.16 37.39
C GLU A 100 12.95 -2.81 36.84
N GLU A 101 14.05 -2.84 36.09
CA GLU A 101 14.57 -1.66 35.40
C GLU A 101 13.84 -1.45 34.07
N ASP A 102 13.27 -0.25 33.89
CA ASP A 102 12.64 0.17 32.64
C ASP A 102 13.72 0.40 31.56
N LEU A 103 13.65 -0.40 30.49
CA LEU A 103 14.62 -0.35 29.39
C LEU A 103 14.64 1.00 28.68
N SER A 104 13.48 1.65 28.52
CA SER A 104 13.40 3.00 27.93
C SER A 104 14.06 4.03 28.84
N LEU A 105 13.85 3.92 30.15
CA LEU A 105 14.45 4.82 31.13
C LEU A 105 15.97 4.64 31.21
N PHE A 106 16.45 3.40 31.17
CA PHE A 106 17.88 3.06 31.12
C PHE A 106 18.54 3.75 29.92
N LEU A 107 17.98 3.58 28.71
CA LEU A 107 18.51 4.19 27.49
C LEU A 107 18.54 5.72 27.54
N LEU A 108 17.53 6.35 28.15
CA LEU A 108 17.51 7.80 28.37
C LEU A 108 18.61 8.25 29.33
N SER A 109 18.84 7.50 30.42
CA SER A 109 19.84 7.83 31.44
C SER A 109 21.28 7.71 30.94
N GLU A 110 21.51 6.82 29.97
CA GLU A 110 22.80 6.64 29.31
C GLU A 110 22.96 7.54 28.06
N GLY A 111 21.92 8.29 27.71
CA GLY A 111 21.93 9.24 26.60
C GLY A 111 21.97 8.57 25.23
N TYR A 112 21.44 7.34 25.10
CA TYR A 112 21.37 6.65 23.81
C TYR A 112 20.15 7.06 22.96
N VAL A 113 19.11 7.54 23.61
CA VAL A 113 17.84 7.97 23.02
C VAL A 113 17.40 9.29 23.66
N TYR A 114 16.42 9.96 23.06
CA TYR A 114 15.75 11.12 23.65
C TYR A 114 14.27 10.79 23.92
N ALA A 115 13.66 11.49 24.87
CA ALA A 115 12.31 11.16 25.29
C ALA A 115 11.26 11.70 24.31
N ASP A 116 10.32 10.84 23.94
CA ASP A 116 9.18 11.21 23.10
C ASP A 116 8.19 12.05 23.92
N ARG A 117 8.35 13.38 23.85
CA ARG A 117 7.51 14.33 24.59
C ARG A 117 6.02 14.15 24.29
N GLN A 118 5.64 13.72 23.08
CA GLN A 118 4.23 13.50 22.75
C GLN A 118 3.67 12.25 23.41
N ALA A 119 4.48 11.18 23.48
CA ALA A 119 4.04 9.93 24.10
C ALA A 119 3.98 10.03 25.63
N VAL A 120 4.93 10.73 26.25
CA VAL A 120 5.03 10.76 27.73
C VAL A 120 4.24 11.87 28.40
N TYR A 121 3.78 12.89 27.67
CA TYR A 121 3.07 14.04 28.24
C TYR A 121 1.81 13.64 29.00
N GLY A 122 1.66 14.15 30.24
CA GLY A 122 0.53 13.86 31.11
C GLY A 122 0.53 12.46 31.73
N THR A 123 1.58 11.66 31.49
CA THR A 123 1.72 10.31 32.07
C THR A 123 2.54 10.34 33.36
N VAL A 124 2.44 9.26 34.15
CA VAL A 124 3.28 9.08 35.35
C VAL A 124 4.79 9.01 35.05
N PHE A 125 5.15 8.71 33.79
CA PHE A 125 6.54 8.55 33.35
C PHE A 125 7.18 9.87 32.91
N GLU A 126 6.39 10.92 32.64
CA GLU A 126 6.86 12.20 32.09
C GLU A 126 8.05 12.75 32.86
N LYS A 127 7.89 12.92 34.17
CA LYS A 127 8.92 13.52 35.02
C LYS A 127 10.17 12.64 35.12
N ALA A 128 10.02 11.33 35.17
CA ALA A 128 11.16 10.41 35.26
C ALA A 128 11.99 10.44 33.97
N TYR A 129 11.32 10.41 32.81
CA TYR A 129 11.96 10.35 31.50
C TYR A 129 12.66 11.68 31.16
N ILE A 130 12.00 12.82 31.42
CA ILE A 130 12.60 14.15 31.21
C ILE A 130 13.82 14.34 32.11
N ASN A 131 13.75 13.92 33.38
CA ASN A 131 14.87 14.04 34.30
C ASN A 131 16.05 13.14 33.93
N ALA A 132 15.79 11.92 33.45
CA ALA A 132 16.83 10.99 33.00
C ALA A 132 17.60 11.57 31.81
N GLU A 133 16.88 12.10 30.81
CA GLU A 133 17.48 12.77 29.67
C GLU A 133 18.29 14.01 30.07
N ALA A 134 17.74 14.87 30.94
CA ALA A 134 18.43 16.07 31.42
C ALA A 134 19.72 15.74 32.18
N ARG A 135 19.74 14.63 32.95
CA ARG A 135 20.96 14.13 33.62
C ARG A 135 21.98 13.63 32.61
N ALA A 136 21.56 12.81 31.64
CA ALA A 136 22.45 12.33 30.59
C ALA A 136 23.08 13.50 29.81
N GLN A 137 22.31 14.57 29.59
CA GLN A 137 22.81 15.80 28.97
C GLN A 137 23.82 16.54 29.86
N ALA A 138 23.51 16.73 31.15
CA ALA A 138 24.41 17.38 32.10
C ALA A 138 25.74 16.61 32.26
N ASP A 139 25.67 15.28 32.24
CA ASP A 139 26.81 14.38 32.38
C ASP A 139 27.56 14.15 31.04
N ASN A 140 27.11 14.78 29.94
CA ASN A 140 27.64 14.59 28.59
C ASN A 140 27.75 13.10 28.19
N LYS A 141 26.72 12.30 28.47
CA LYS A 141 26.68 10.89 28.11
C LYS A 141 26.11 10.67 26.71
N GLY A 142 26.52 9.56 26.06
CA GLY A 142 25.95 9.09 24.80
C GLY A 142 25.94 10.17 23.70
N LEU A 143 24.75 10.53 23.22
CA LEU A 143 24.51 11.54 22.20
C LEU A 143 25.11 12.91 22.57
N TRP A 144 25.13 13.25 23.85
CA TRP A 144 25.54 14.55 24.34
C TRP A 144 27.07 14.70 24.44
N ALA A 145 27.79 13.58 24.52
CA ALA A 145 29.26 13.56 24.49
C ALA A 145 29.80 14.06 23.15
N LEU A 146 29.13 13.69 22.06
CA LEU A 146 29.56 13.97 20.69
C LEU A 146 29.50 15.47 20.33
N THR A 147 28.70 16.24 21.08
CA THR A 147 28.57 17.69 20.89
C THR A 147 29.62 18.53 21.64
N GLY A 148 30.34 17.95 22.61
CA GLY A 148 31.26 18.69 23.50
C GLY A 148 32.73 18.78 23.03
N GLU A 149 33.16 17.96 22.08
CA GLU A 149 34.59 17.79 21.74
C GLU A 149 35.14 18.80 20.71
N ASN A 150 34.44 19.91 20.46
CA ASN A 150 34.86 20.96 19.52
C ASN A 150 35.32 22.28 20.19
N GLY A 151 35.60 22.30 21.50
CA GLY A 151 35.83 23.56 22.23
C GLY A 151 36.86 23.51 23.34
N GLN A 152 38.13 23.16 23.07
CA GLN A 152 39.19 23.38 24.05
C GLN A 152 40.53 23.74 23.40
N GLY A 153 40.71 25.04 23.11
CA GLY A 153 41.99 25.65 22.78
C GLY A 153 42.63 26.24 24.04
N GLY A 154 43.64 25.56 24.57
CA GLY A 154 44.43 26.01 25.71
C GLY A 154 45.29 27.23 25.38
N THR A 155 45.21 28.26 26.22
CA THR A 155 46.07 29.44 26.19
C THR A 155 47.32 29.20 27.03
N GLY A 156 48.45 29.01 26.36
CA GLY A 156 49.78 29.01 26.98
C GLY A 156 50.74 29.94 26.23
N GLY A 157 51.24 30.96 26.95
CA GLY A 157 52.60 31.49 26.82
C GLY A 157 53.00 32.23 25.53
N ASN A 158 52.74 33.54 25.50
CA ASN A 158 53.61 34.67 25.10
C ASN A 158 54.74 34.57 24.04
N ASP A 159 54.73 33.63 23.08
CA ASP A 159 55.65 33.63 21.92
C ASP A 159 54.91 33.63 20.57
N SER A 160 53.75 34.28 20.54
CA SER A 160 52.68 34.03 19.55
C SER A 160 52.37 35.25 18.67
N ARG A 161 53.36 35.91 18.06
CA ARG A 161 53.07 37.01 17.10
C ARG A 161 53.46 36.75 15.65
N THR A 162 54.41 35.85 15.40
CA THR A 162 54.85 35.49 14.05
C THR A 162 54.20 34.20 13.51
N VAL A 163 53.82 33.27 14.39
CA VAL A 163 53.08 32.04 13.99
C VAL A 163 51.57 32.30 13.84
N LEU A 164 51.00 33.26 14.57
CA LEU A 164 49.58 33.62 14.53
C LEU A 164 49.15 34.37 13.25
N LEU A 165 50.06 35.02 12.55
CA LEU A 165 49.80 35.70 11.26
C LEU A 165 49.89 34.73 10.06
N GLY A 166 50.71 33.68 10.14
CA GLY A 166 50.77 32.63 9.11
C GLY A 166 49.60 31.65 9.19
N GLY A 167 49.16 31.31 10.40
CA GLY A 167 48.03 30.38 10.62
C GLY A 167 46.66 30.95 10.21
N SER A 168 46.43 32.25 10.39
CA SER A 168 45.15 32.90 10.04
C SER A 168 44.91 32.95 8.53
N VAL A 169 45.96 33.10 7.72
CA VAL A 169 45.87 33.08 6.25
C VAL A 169 45.51 31.67 5.75
N LEU A 170 46.13 30.63 6.30
CA LEU A 170 45.83 29.25 5.94
C LEU A 170 44.40 28.84 6.32
N VAL A 171 43.93 29.22 7.52
CA VAL A 171 42.54 28.99 7.93
C VAL A 171 41.56 29.77 7.05
N GLY A 172 41.88 31.02 6.69
CA GLY A 172 41.08 31.81 5.76
C GLY A 172 40.93 31.16 4.39
N ILE A 173 42.03 30.65 3.82
CA ILE A 173 42.00 29.91 2.54
C ILE A 173 41.16 28.63 2.67
N LEU A 174 41.31 27.90 3.77
CA LEU A 174 40.55 26.66 4.00
C LEU A 174 39.05 26.91 4.12
N ILE A 175 38.64 28.00 4.78
CA ILE A 175 37.23 28.42 4.85
C ILE A 175 36.70 28.77 3.46
N VAL A 176 37.47 29.52 2.64
CA VAL A 176 37.05 29.86 1.27
C VAL A 176 36.87 28.61 0.41
N VAL A 177 37.77 27.63 0.53
CA VAL A 177 37.65 26.34 -0.17
C VAL A 177 36.41 25.57 0.30
N LEU A 178 36.16 25.49 1.61
CA LEU A 178 34.97 24.82 2.15
C LEU A 178 33.66 25.50 1.72
N VAL A 179 33.62 26.82 1.67
CA VAL A 179 32.47 27.57 1.16
C VAL A 179 32.27 27.29 -0.33
N GLY A 180 33.35 27.26 -1.12
CA GLY A 180 33.31 26.89 -2.54
C GLY A 180 32.78 25.48 -2.78
N VAL A 181 33.23 24.51 -1.99
CA VAL A 181 32.74 23.11 -2.04
C VAL A 181 31.26 23.04 -1.67
N THR A 182 30.83 23.74 -0.62
CA THR A 182 29.41 23.78 -0.22
C THR A 182 28.53 24.36 -1.32
N ILE A 183 28.95 25.44 -1.98
CA ILE A 183 28.22 26.02 -3.12
C ILE A 183 28.18 25.05 -4.31
N PHE A 184 29.28 24.35 -4.59
CA PHE A 184 29.34 23.34 -5.65
C PHE A 184 28.37 22.18 -5.39
N ILE A 185 28.34 21.68 -4.14
CA ILE A 185 27.43 20.64 -3.69
C ILE A 185 25.97 21.09 -3.82
N LEU A 186 25.64 22.30 -3.33
CA LEU A 186 24.29 22.86 -3.43
C LEU A 186 23.84 23.02 -4.90
N LYS A 187 24.76 23.37 -5.79
CA LYS A 187 24.48 23.48 -7.23
C LYS A 187 24.23 22.10 -7.84
N GLY A 188 25.01 21.08 -7.47
CA GLY A 188 24.79 19.69 -7.90
C GLY A 188 23.46 19.12 -7.41
N PHE A 189 23.11 19.35 -6.13
CA PHE A 189 21.84 18.90 -5.57
C PHE A 189 20.63 19.54 -6.24
N ARG A 190 20.68 20.83 -6.60
CA ARG A 190 19.57 21.47 -7.33
C ARG A 190 19.29 20.79 -8.68
N THR A 191 20.33 20.47 -9.44
CA THR A 191 20.18 19.76 -10.72
C THR A 191 19.60 18.36 -10.54
N VAL A 192 20.02 17.63 -9.50
CA VAL A 192 19.49 16.30 -9.20
C VAL A 192 18.02 16.36 -8.76
N VAL A 193 17.66 17.33 -7.92
CA VAL A 193 16.27 17.54 -7.47
C VAL A 193 15.36 17.88 -8.64
N GLU A 194 15.82 18.71 -9.58
CA GLU A 194 15.04 19.07 -10.77
C GLU A 194 14.80 17.85 -11.69
N VAL A 195 15.82 17.01 -11.91
CA VAL A 195 15.68 15.76 -12.68
C VAL A 195 14.76 14.76 -11.97
N GLN A 196 14.85 14.65 -10.64
CA GLN A 196 13.94 13.80 -9.87
C GLN A 196 12.50 14.31 -9.94
N ASN A 197 12.27 15.62 -9.79
CA ASN A 197 10.93 16.19 -9.90
C ASN A 197 10.33 15.97 -11.30
N GLN A 198 11.12 16.14 -12.36
CA GLN A 198 10.68 15.83 -13.72
C GLN A 198 10.36 14.34 -13.89
N SER A 199 11.17 13.44 -13.33
CA SER A 199 10.91 12.00 -13.39
C SER A 199 9.66 11.58 -12.60
N MET A 200 9.39 12.21 -11.47
CA MET A 200 8.19 11.97 -10.66
C MET A 200 6.93 12.50 -11.34
N ASP A 201 7.00 13.68 -11.96
CA ASP A 201 5.91 14.24 -12.76
C ASP A 201 5.61 13.36 -13.99
N LEU A 202 6.64 12.85 -14.67
CA LEU A 202 6.50 11.90 -15.78
C LEU A 202 5.87 10.58 -15.32
N ALA A 203 6.32 10.00 -14.20
CA ALA A 203 5.75 8.78 -13.65
C ALA A 203 4.28 8.96 -13.22
N GLY A 204 3.94 10.11 -12.64
CA GLY A 204 2.57 10.47 -12.30
C GLY A 204 1.68 10.58 -13.55
N LYS A 205 2.16 11.27 -14.59
CA LYS A 205 1.48 11.39 -15.88
C LYS A 205 1.31 10.03 -16.57
N GLU A 206 2.32 9.17 -16.55
CA GLU A 206 2.25 7.83 -17.12
C GLU A 206 1.17 6.98 -16.44
N ARG A 207 1.07 7.01 -15.11
CA ARG A 207 0.00 6.32 -14.37
C ARG A 207 -1.39 6.80 -14.78
N VAL A 208 -1.57 8.12 -14.89
CA VAL A 208 -2.86 8.71 -15.31
C VAL A 208 -3.19 8.34 -16.76
N LEU A 209 -2.21 8.36 -17.65
CA LEU A 209 -2.40 7.97 -19.05
C LEU A 209 -2.75 6.47 -19.16
N ARG A 210 -2.08 5.62 -18.39
CA ARG A 210 -2.35 4.18 -18.36
C ARG A 210 -3.76 3.88 -17.84
N GLU A 211 -4.23 4.60 -16.83
CA GLU A 211 -5.60 4.46 -16.33
C GLU A 211 -6.64 4.94 -17.36
N LYS A 212 -6.37 6.05 -18.05
CA LYS A 212 -7.22 6.51 -19.16
C LYS A 212 -7.27 5.50 -20.30
N GLU A 213 -6.12 4.93 -20.68
CA GLU A 213 -6.03 3.92 -21.72
C GLU A 213 -6.81 2.66 -21.34
N LYS A 214 -6.68 2.20 -20.08
CA LYS A 214 -7.46 1.11 -19.52
C LYS A 214 -8.96 1.37 -19.65
N ILE A 215 -9.45 2.55 -19.25
CA ILE A 215 -10.87 2.92 -19.36
C ILE A 215 -11.36 2.88 -20.82
N VAL A 216 -10.57 3.42 -21.75
CA VAL A 216 -10.91 3.41 -23.18
C VAL A 216 -11.02 1.98 -23.69
N ILE A 217 -10.05 1.11 -23.37
CA ILE A 217 -10.07 -0.29 -23.81
C ILE A 217 -11.25 -1.05 -23.21
N VAL A 218 -11.51 -0.88 -21.91
CA VAL A 218 -12.68 -1.48 -21.25
C VAL A 218 -13.95 -1.04 -21.96
N SER A 219 -14.11 0.25 -22.25
CA SER A 219 -15.29 0.77 -22.94
C SER A 219 -15.46 0.17 -24.34
N MET A 220 -14.37 0.09 -25.11
CA MET A 220 -14.38 -0.47 -26.47
C MET A 220 -14.72 -1.97 -26.46
N ILE A 221 -14.08 -2.76 -25.60
CA ILE A 221 -14.35 -4.21 -25.51
C ILE A 221 -15.76 -4.46 -24.97
N ASN A 222 -16.19 -3.72 -23.94
CA ASN A 222 -17.55 -3.81 -23.41
C ASN A 222 -18.61 -3.52 -24.48
N ALA A 223 -18.40 -2.50 -25.31
CA ALA A 223 -19.29 -2.18 -26.43
C ALA A 223 -19.32 -3.30 -27.49
N GLU A 224 -18.16 -3.88 -27.83
CA GLU A 224 -18.10 -5.01 -28.76
C GLU A 224 -18.80 -6.26 -28.20
N VAL A 225 -18.55 -6.61 -26.93
CA VAL A 225 -19.22 -7.73 -26.25
C VAL A 225 -20.73 -7.53 -26.17
N LYS A 226 -21.19 -6.32 -25.83
CA LYS A 226 -22.63 -6.01 -25.81
C LYS A 226 -23.27 -6.13 -27.19
N THR A 227 -22.59 -5.65 -28.23
CA THR A 227 -23.04 -5.79 -29.63
C THR A 227 -23.11 -7.25 -30.04
N ASN A 228 -22.09 -8.04 -29.68
CA ASN A 228 -22.05 -9.47 -29.95
C ASN A 228 -23.16 -10.20 -29.19
N LYS A 229 -23.43 -9.83 -27.93
CA LYS A 229 -24.52 -10.39 -27.14
C LYS A 229 -25.87 -10.19 -27.82
N THR A 230 -26.18 -8.97 -28.27
CA THR A 230 -27.45 -8.72 -29.01
C THR A 230 -27.57 -9.59 -30.26
N LYS A 231 -26.46 -9.87 -30.96
CA LYS A 231 -26.46 -10.80 -32.10
C LYS A 231 -26.67 -12.25 -31.67
N ILE A 232 -26.11 -12.68 -30.53
CA ILE A 232 -26.32 -14.01 -29.96
C ILE A 232 -27.79 -14.17 -29.55
N GLU A 233 -28.37 -13.20 -28.85
CA GLU A 233 -29.78 -13.20 -28.44
C GLU A 233 -30.71 -13.30 -29.66
N ALA A 234 -30.47 -12.48 -30.69
CA ALA A 234 -31.25 -12.53 -31.93
C ALA A 234 -31.12 -13.89 -32.64
N TYR A 235 -29.91 -14.45 -32.66
CA TYR A 235 -29.64 -15.78 -33.20
C TYR A 235 -30.38 -16.87 -32.43
N LEU A 236 -30.35 -16.83 -31.09
CA LEU A 236 -31.06 -17.78 -30.23
C LEU A 236 -32.57 -17.75 -30.48
N VAL A 237 -33.19 -16.56 -30.56
CA VAL A 237 -34.62 -16.42 -30.84
C VAL A 237 -35.00 -17.12 -32.15
N MET A 238 -34.26 -16.85 -33.23
CA MET A 238 -34.55 -17.47 -34.53
C MET A 238 -34.34 -18.98 -34.53
N TYR A 239 -33.24 -19.46 -33.94
CA TYR A 239 -32.88 -20.87 -34.00
C TYR A 239 -33.64 -21.74 -32.99
N GLU A 240 -34.09 -21.19 -31.87
CA GLU A 240 -35.01 -21.87 -30.96
C GLU A 240 -36.41 -22.00 -31.58
N GLU A 241 -36.87 -20.98 -32.31
CA GLU A 241 -38.11 -21.07 -33.07
C GLU A 241 -38.01 -22.11 -34.18
N LEU A 242 -36.90 -22.13 -34.94
CA LEU A 242 -36.63 -23.15 -35.95
C LEU A 242 -36.57 -24.56 -35.34
N LEU A 243 -35.91 -24.72 -34.19
CA LEU A 243 -35.83 -26.01 -33.51
C LEU A 243 -37.20 -26.49 -33.04
N LYS A 244 -38.06 -25.56 -32.60
CA LYS A 244 -39.44 -25.85 -32.20
C LYS A 244 -40.27 -26.31 -33.41
N ASP A 245 -40.15 -25.63 -34.54
CA ASP A 245 -40.81 -26.01 -35.80
C ASP A 245 -40.33 -27.39 -36.28
N LEU A 246 -39.02 -27.64 -36.23
CA LEU A 246 -38.42 -28.94 -36.56
C LEU A 246 -38.83 -30.08 -35.62
N LYS A 247 -39.27 -29.79 -34.39
CA LYS A 247 -39.74 -30.80 -33.43
C LYS A 247 -41.27 -30.97 -33.49
N ASP A 248 -41.98 -30.07 -34.17
CA ASP A 248 -43.42 -30.18 -34.36
C ASP A 248 -43.75 -31.27 -35.38
N LYS A 249 -44.62 -32.21 -34.98
CA LYS A 249 -45.06 -33.33 -35.83
C LYS A 249 -46.29 -32.98 -36.68
N THR A 250 -46.87 -31.80 -36.48
CA THR A 250 -48.14 -31.41 -37.11
C THR A 250 -47.97 -30.84 -38.51
N HIS A 251 -46.77 -30.36 -38.87
CA HIS A 251 -46.48 -29.77 -40.17
C HIS A 251 -45.16 -30.31 -40.74
N GLU A 252 -45.07 -30.37 -42.07
CA GLU A 252 -43.83 -30.74 -42.74
C GLU A 252 -42.84 -29.56 -42.70
N PRO A 253 -41.59 -29.77 -42.20
CA PRO A 253 -40.61 -28.70 -42.05
C PRO A 253 -40.24 -28.03 -43.38
N LYS A 254 -39.93 -26.73 -43.32
CA LYS A 254 -39.61 -25.94 -44.52
C LYS A 254 -38.46 -26.50 -45.36
N TYR A 255 -37.38 -27.00 -44.74
CA TYR A 255 -36.21 -27.51 -45.46
C TYR A 255 -36.52 -28.73 -46.35
N LYS A 256 -37.56 -29.51 -46.03
CA LYS A 256 -38.01 -30.65 -46.85
C LYS A 256 -38.56 -30.24 -48.22
N LYS A 257 -38.95 -28.97 -48.40
CA LYS A 257 -39.55 -28.49 -49.66
C LYS A 257 -38.53 -27.95 -50.65
N SER A 258 -37.49 -27.25 -50.17
CA SER A 258 -36.55 -26.53 -51.04
C SER A 258 -35.08 -26.61 -50.60
N GLY A 259 -34.79 -27.37 -49.55
CA GLY A 259 -33.54 -27.24 -48.81
C GLY A 259 -33.53 -26.00 -47.92
N ASP A 260 -32.56 -25.93 -47.01
CA ASP A 260 -32.32 -24.76 -46.16
C ASP A 260 -30.83 -24.61 -45.84
N ILE A 261 -30.39 -23.42 -45.45
CA ILE A 261 -29.00 -23.16 -45.07
C ILE A 261 -28.95 -22.80 -43.60
N ILE A 262 -28.26 -23.66 -42.82
CA ILE A 262 -28.06 -23.45 -41.40
C ILE A 262 -26.70 -22.84 -41.15
N GLN A 263 -26.70 -21.72 -40.44
CA GLN A 263 -25.48 -21.12 -39.90
C GLN A 263 -25.19 -21.75 -38.53
N ARG A 264 -24.06 -22.43 -38.36
CA ARG A 264 -23.70 -23.14 -37.10
C ARG A 264 -23.43 -22.23 -35.90
N GLN A 265 -23.04 -20.99 -36.14
CA GLN A 265 -22.68 -20.02 -35.10
C GLN A 265 -23.03 -18.60 -35.55
N PRO A 266 -23.43 -17.71 -34.62
CA PRO A 266 -23.71 -16.31 -34.96
C PRO A 266 -22.48 -15.60 -35.53
N ALA A 267 -22.72 -14.63 -36.42
CA ALA A 267 -21.66 -13.83 -37.04
C ALA A 267 -21.23 -12.68 -36.10
N LEU A 268 -20.18 -12.94 -35.32
CA LEU A 268 -19.69 -12.03 -34.27
C LEU A 268 -18.43 -11.27 -34.71
N SER A 269 -18.25 -10.05 -34.19
CA SER A 269 -17.03 -9.26 -34.42
C SER A 269 -15.94 -9.63 -33.43
N ARG A 270 -14.69 -9.61 -33.90
CA ARG A 270 -13.48 -9.67 -33.05
C ARG A 270 -12.54 -8.48 -33.25
N THR A 271 -12.98 -7.48 -34.01
CA THR A 271 -12.14 -6.38 -34.49
C THR A 271 -11.49 -5.60 -33.35
N VAL A 272 -12.26 -5.28 -32.31
CA VAL A 272 -11.76 -4.51 -31.16
C VAL A 272 -10.80 -5.37 -30.34
N PHE A 273 -11.15 -6.63 -30.10
CA PHE A 273 -10.28 -7.56 -29.39
C PHE A 273 -8.94 -7.75 -30.10
N ASP A 274 -8.94 -8.13 -31.38
CA ASP A 274 -7.72 -8.43 -32.14
C ASP A 274 -6.80 -7.19 -32.21
N GLY A 275 -7.38 -5.99 -32.34
CA GLY A 275 -6.64 -4.71 -32.35
C GLY A 275 -6.06 -4.28 -31.00
N ASN A 276 -6.51 -4.85 -29.88
CA ASN A 276 -6.09 -4.46 -28.52
C ASN A 276 -5.50 -5.63 -27.71
N THR A 277 -5.19 -6.75 -28.34
CA THR A 277 -4.57 -7.94 -27.71
C THR A 277 -3.36 -7.62 -26.84
N SER A 278 -2.49 -6.71 -27.29
CA SER A 278 -1.28 -6.29 -26.58
C SER A 278 -1.54 -5.47 -25.31
N LYS A 279 -2.78 -4.99 -25.11
CA LYS A 279 -3.16 -4.08 -24.03
C LYS A 279 -4.14 -4.71 -23.03
N LEU A 280 -4.41 -6.00 -23.17
CA LEU A 280 -5.31 -6.74 -22.26
C LEU A 280 -4.70 -6.89 -20.87
N ASP A 281 -3.37 -6.81 -20.75
CA ASP A 281 -2.66 -6.82 -19.46
C ASP A 281 -3.09 -5.67 -18.54
N LEU A 282 -3.51 -4.54 -19.12
CA LEU A 282 -4.05 -3.38 -18.39
C LEU A 282 -5.33 -3.69 -17.62
N LEU A 283 -6.07 -4.74 -18.01
CA LEU A 283 -7.35 -5.12 -17.42
C LEU A 283 -7.20 -6.06 -16.21
N GLY A 284 -5.98 -6.53 -15.95
CA GLY A 284 -5.69 -7.54 -14.94
C GLY A 284 -5.87 -8.98 -15.48
N GLN A 285 -5.14 -9.90 -14.87
CA GLN A 285 -4.97 -11.27 -15.37
C GLN A 285 -6.30 -12.03 -15.54
N GLN A 286 -7.23 -11.89 -14.60
CA GLN A 286 -8.49 -12.63 -14.63
C GLN A 286 -9.41 -12.16 -15.76
N VAL A 287 -9.56 -10.84 -15.90
CA VAL A 287 -10.42 -10.22 -16.93
C VAL A 287 -9.84 -10.49 -18.32
N ALA A 288 -8.53 -10.33 -18.47
CA ALA A 288 -7.83 -10.65 -19.71
C ALA A 288 -8.06 -12.11 -20.11
N SER A 289 -7.95 -13.05 -19.16
CA SER A 289 -8.18 -14.47 -19.39
C SER A 289 -9.61 -14.76 -19.85
N ASP A 290 -10.62 -14.18 -19.19
CA ASP A 290 -12.03 -14.37 -19.53
C ASP A 290 -12.33 -13.84 -20.94
N ILE A 291 -11.81 -12.64 -21.28
CA ILE A 291 -11.93 -12.05 -22.61
C ILE A 291 -11.26 -12.94 -23.66
N ILE A 292 -10.02 -13.40 -23.44
CA ILE A 292 -9.31 -14.28 -24.38
C ILE A 292 -10.10 -15.57 -24.62
N HIS A 293 -10.63 -16.19 -23.57
CA HIS A 293 -11.43 -17.41 -23.70
C HIS A 293 -12.75 -17.20 -24.45
N TYR A 294 -13.39 -16.05 -24.26
CA TYR A 294 -14.59 -15.68 -25.00
C TYR A 294 -14.29 -15.53 -26.49
N TYR A 295 -13.29 -14.71 -26.85
CA TYR A 295 -12.94 -14.46 -28.24
C TYR A 295 -12.30 -15.66 -28.95
N ALA A 296 -11.67 -16.57 -28.21
CA ALA A 296 -11.18 -17.84 -28.75
C ALA A 296 -12.31 -18.77 -29.25
N ARG A 297 -13.52 -18.62 -28.73
CA ARG A 297 -14.70 -19.40 -29.15
C ARG A 297 -15.44 -18.79 -30.34
N ILE A 298 -15.15 -17.53 -30.66
CA ILE A 298 -15.77 -16.81 -31.76
C ILE A 298 -15.03 -17.14 -33.07
N LYS A 299 -15.75 -17.73 -34.01
CA LYS A 299 -15.33 -17.83 -35.41
C LYS A 299 -15.69 -16.54 -36.15
N THR A 300 -14.71 -15.90 -36.77
CA THR A 300 -14.92 -14.68 -37.58
C THR A 300 -15.62 -14.95 -38.91
N VAL A 301 -15.49 -16.17 -39.43
CA VAL A 301 -16.12 -16.61 -40.67
C VAL A 301 -17.33 -17.47 -40.32
N PRO A 302 -18.54 -17.11 -40.79
CA PRO A 302 -19.72 -17.93 -40.61
C PRO A 302 -19.55 -19.31 -41.25
N ASP A 303 -19.91 -20.35 -40.52
CA ASP A 303 -19.86 -21.73 -40.96
C ASP A 303 -21.28 -22.17 -41.34
N TYR A 304 -21.53 -22.30 -42.64
CA TYR A 304 -22.84 -22.64 -43.19
C TYR A 304 -22.88 -24.11 -43.57
N VAL A 305 -23.98 -24.78 -43.24
CA VAL A 305 -24.30 -26.14 -43.65
C VAL A 305 -25.60 -26.13 -44.41
N GLU A 306 -25.58 -26.71 -45.59
CA GLU A 306 -26.76 -26.94 -46.40
C GLU A 306 -27.50 -28.18 -45.88
N LEU A 307 -28.79 -28.04 -45.64
CA LEU A 307 -29.72 -29.12 -45.33
C LEU A 307 -30.46 -29.48 -46.61
N GLU A 308 -30.08 -30.63 -47.17
CA GLU A 308 -30.75 -31.18 -48.34
C GLU A 308 -32.20 -31.61 -48.01
N PRO A 309 -33.13 -31.54 -48.98
CA PRO A 309 -34.52 -31.96 -48.77
C PRO A 309 -34.67 -33.43 -48.34
N ASP A 310 -33.75 -34.31 -48.71
CA ASP A 310 -33.79 -35.73 -48.34
C ASP A 310 -33.14 -36.02 -46.99
N ALA A 311 -32.42 -35.05 -46.40
CA ALA A 311 -31.71 -35.21 -45.13
C ALA A 311 -32.63 -35.73 -44.00
N PRO A 312 -32.18 -36.72 -43.19
CA PRO A 312 -32.97 -37.23 -42.07
C PRO A 312 -33.35 -36.13 -41.08
N MET A 313 -34.60 -36.15 -40.59
CA MET A 313 -35.08 -35.16 -39.62
C MET A 313 -34.29 -35.16 -38.31
N SER A 314 -33.78 -36.33 -37.90
CA SER A 314 -32.87 -36.46 -36.76
C SER A 314 -31.56 -35.69 -36.94
N GLU A 315 -31.04 -35.62 -38.17
CA GLU A 315 -29.81 -34.89 -38.49
C GLU A 315 -30.05 -33.38 -38.44
N ALA A 316 -31.14 -32.91 -39.06
CA ALA A 316 -31.55 -31.51 -39.02
C ALA A 316 -31.76 -31.01 -37.57
N VAL A 317 -32.46 -31.79 -36.75
CA VAL A 317 -32.68 -31.47 -35.33
C VAL A 317 -31.35 -31.42 -34.57
N ALA A 318 -30.48 -32.43 -34.73
CA ALA A 318 -29.20 -32.48 -34.04
C ALA A 318 -28.29 -31.29 -34.41
N LEU A 319 -28.32 -30.88 -35.68
CA LEU A 319 -27.51 -29.77 -36.19
C LEU A 319 -27.99 -28.42 -35.62
N VAL A 320 -29.30 -28.17 -35.63
CA VAL A 320 -29.89 -26.95 -35.06
C VAL A 320 -29.72 -26.92 -33.54
N GLU A 321 -29.91 -28.05 -32.85
CA GLU A 321 -29.75 -28.17 -31.40
C GLU A 321 -28.30 -27.90 -30.95
N ALA A 322 -27.31 -28.47 -31.65
CA ALA A 322 -25.90 -28.17 -31.39
C ALA A 322 -25.55 -26.68 -31.59
N SER A 323 -26.20 -26.03 -32.55
CA SER A 323 -25.99 -24.61 -32.85
C SER A 323 -26.60 -23.71 -31.76
N VAL A 324 -27.81 -24.04 -31.29
CA VAL A 324 -28.48 -23.38 -30.16
C VAL A 324 -27.66 -23.55 -28.87
N ASP A 325 -27.23 -24.76 -28.54
CA ASP A 325 -26.43 -25.03 -27.34
C ASP A 325 -25.07 -24.30 -27.35
N GLY A 326 -24.46 -24.20 -28.53
CA GLY A 326 -23.24 -23.42 -28.74
C GLY A 326 -23.46 -21.93 -28.45
N ALA A 327 -24.57 -21.36 -28.98
CA ALA A 327 -24.94 -19.97 -28.77
C ALA A 327 -25.31 -19.68 -27.29
N LYS A 328 -26.02 -20.58 -26.60
CA LYS A 328 -26.34 -20.44 -25.17
C LYS A 328 -25.10 -20.34 -24.30
N LYS A 329 -24.10 -21.19 -24.56
CA LYS A 329 -22.82 -21.13 -23.84
C LYS A 329 -22.07 -19.82 -24.09
N LEU A 330 -22.17 -19.23 -25.28
CA LEU A 330 -21.57 -17.93 -25.59
C LEU A 330 -22.32 -16.79 -24.90
N ASP A 331 -23.64 -16.89 -24.79
CA ASP A 331 -24.48 -15.92 -24.09
C ASP A 331 -24.14 -15.86 -22.60
N GLU A 332 -24.08 -17.01 -21.92
CA GLU A 332 -23.70 -17.11 -20.51
C GLU A 332 -22.30 -16.53 -20.21
N ILE A 333 -21.35 -16.70 -21.13
CA ILE A 333 -20.00 -16.12 -20.99
C ILE A 333 -20.06 -14.61 -21.22
N SER A 334 -20.87 -14.15 -22.17
CA SER A 334 -21.07 -12.72 -22.44
C SER A 334 -21.60 -12.02 -21.18
N ASP A 335 -22.59 -12.61 -20.50
CA ASP A 335 -23.12 -12.09 -19.24
C ASP A 335 -22.06 -11.94 -18.16
N LYS A 336 -21.27 -13.00 -17.93
CA LYS A 336 -20.18 -12.96 -16.94
C LYS A 336 -19.17 -11.85 -17.22
N ILE A 337 -18.85 -11.62 -18.49
CA ILE A 337 -17.91 -10.55 -18.88
C ILE A 337 -18.53 -9.18 -18.68
N LEU A 338 -19.79 -8.98 -19.06
CA LEU A 338 -20.51 -7.71 -18.89
C LEU A 338 -20.67 -7.36 -17.41
N ASP A 339 -20.99 -8.32 -16.54
CA ASP A 339 -21.09 -8.11 -15.09
C ASP A 339 -19.74 -7.70 -14.48
N ARG A 340 -18.65 -8.32 -14.94
CA ARG A 340 -17.29 -7.92 -14.52
C ARG A 340 -16.96 -6.50 -14.98
N PHE A 341 -17.32 -6.10 -16.20
CA PHE A 341 -17.13 -4.73 -16.64
C PHE A 341 -17.97 -3.74 -15.83
N ALA A 342 -19.21 -4.08 -15.50
CA ALA A 342 -20.06 -3.25 -14.64
C ALA A 342 -19.41 -3.03 -13.27
N SER A 343 -18.94 -4.10 -12.61
CA SER A 343 -18.22 -3.97 -11.33
C SER A 343 -16.94 -3.15 -11.42
N MET A 344 -16.16 -3.27 -12.51
CA MET A 344 -14.97 -2.44 -12.72
C MET A 344 -15.29 -0.96 -12.91
N MET A 345 -16.37 -0.63 -13.61
CA MET A 345 -16.80 0.77 -13.80
C MET A 345 -17.39 1.37 -12.52
N LEU A 346 -18.14 0.60 -11.73
CA LEU A 346 -18.76 1.09 -10.49
C LEU A 346 -17.76 1.39 -9.37
N VAL A 347 -16.64 0.65 -9.29
CA VAL A 347 -15.57 0.89 -8.30
C VAL A 347 -14.80 2.19 -8.59
N GLN A 348 -14.95 2.79 -9.77
CA GLN A 348 -14.24 4.01 -10.15
C GLN A 348 -15.02 5.31 -9.90
N ASP A 349 -16.33 5.23 -9.66
CA ASP A 349 -17.19 6.39 -9.33
C ASP A 349 -17.31 6.65 -7.81
N SER A 350 -16.65 5.82 -6.98
CA SER A 350 -16.52 5.96 -5.51
C SER A 350 -15.11 6.39 -5.12
#